data_AF-A0A7S2Q2V7-F1
#
_entry.id   AF-A0A7S2Q2V7-F1
#
_cell.length_a   1.000
_cell.length_b   1.000
_cell.length_c   1.000
_cell.angle_alpha   90.00
_cell.angle_beta   90.00
_cell.angle_gamma   90.00
#
_symmetry.space_group_name_H-M   'P 1'
#
loop_
_entity.id
_entity.type
_entity.pdbx_description
1 polymer ?
#
loop_
_entity_poly.entity_id
_entity_poly.type
_entity_poly.pdbx_seq_one_letter_code
_entity_poly.pdbx_strand_id
1 'polypeptide(L)'
;EVAQSALAVAIEGLLTPFMAGGISTLSVESDHDYHPNEDWAFRLSIPGASRMKLKFDSRCKTENGRDFLQFFAERDLQGNFVRRLHGEEKLCGQYPMGFPDLHVPGDGAWMRFQTDGTEQF
;
A
#
# COMPACT_ATOMS: atom_id res chain seq x y z
N GLU A 1 11.11 -1.01 -20.20
CA GLU A 1 10.11 -2.07 -20.41
C GLU A 1 10.63 -3.35 -19.73
N VAL A 2 10.49 -3.43 -18.41
CA VAL A 2 10.80 -4.60 -17.55
C VAL A 2 9.93 -4.36 -16.31
N ALA A 3 8.72 -4.92 -16.30
CA ALA A 3 8.35 -6.21 -15.72
C ALA A 3 8.12 -6.11 -14.20
N GLN A 4 6.90 -5.68 -13.87
CA GLN A 4 6.27 -5.71 -12.54
C GLN A 4 6.29 -7.16 -11.99
N SER A 5 6.78 -7.45 -10.77
CA SER A 5 6.27 -8.61 -9.96
C SER A 5 6.79 -8.75 -8.51
N ALA A 6 5.78 -8.81 -7.63
CA ALA A 6 5.59 -9.21 -6.22
C ALA A 6 5.64 -8.24 -4.98
N LEU A 7 4.48 -7.60 -4.72
CA LEU A 7 3.84 -7.21 -3.43
C LEU A 7 2.32 -7.11 -3.68
N ALA A 8 1.56 -8.20 -3.63
CA ALA A 8 0.17 -8.16 -4.08
C ALA A 8 -0.71 -7.37 -3.10
N VAL A 9 -0.97 -6.10 -3.43
CA VAL A 9 -1.99 -5.30 -2.76
C VAL A 9 -3.25 -5.38 -3.58
N ALA A 10 -4.20 -6.23 -3.17
CA ALA A 10 -5.53 -6.25 -3.74
C ALA A 10 -6.35 -5.11 -3.12
N ILE A 11 -6.65 -4.11 -3.94
CA ILE A 11 -7.53 -3.01 -3.57
C ILE A 11 -8.94 -3.39 -3.96
N GLU A 12 -9.84 -3.55 -2.99
CA GLU A 12 -11.27 -3.68 -3.27
C GLU A 12 -11.94 -2.33 -3.04
N GLY A 13 -12.51 -1.75 -4.10
CA GLY A 13 -13.29 -0.51 -4.03
C GLY A 13 -14.74 -0.76 -4.40
N LEU A 14 -15.69 -0.20 -3.64
CA LEU A 14 -17.08 -0.13 -4.08
C LEU A 14 -17.21 1.08 -5.01
N LEU A 15 -17.37 0.86 -6.31
CA LEU A 15 -17.67 1.95 -7.24
C LEU A 15 -19.08 2.45 -6.92
N THR A 16 -19.18 3.72 -6.52
CA THR A 16 -20.45 4.44 -6.65
C THR A 16 -20.28 5.46 -7.76
N PRO A 17 -20.89 5.21 -8.91
CA PRO A 17 -21.37 6.32 -9.70
C PRO A 17 -22.79 6.04 -10.19
N PHE A 18 -23.33 7.03 -10.88
CA PHE A 18 -24.43 6.95 -11.84
C PHE A 18 -24.39 5.74 -12.83
N MET A 19 -23.45 4.81 -12.71
CA MET A 19 -23.38 3.54 -13.43
C MET A 19 -23.15 2.37 -12.44
N ALA A 20 -24.21 1.61 -12.17
CA ALA A 20 -24.27 0.27 -11.59
C ALA A 20 -23.20 -0.11 -10.55
N GLY A 21 -23.58 -0.15 -9.26
CA GLY A 21 -22.74 -0.52 -8.12
C GLY A 21 -22.00 -1.86 -8.28
N GLY A 22 -20.74 -1.79 -8.71
CA GLY A 22 -19.82 -2.91 -8.85
C GLY A 22 -18.62 -2.78 -7.92
N ILE A 23 -17.99 -3.91 -7.60
CA ILE A 23 -16.71 -3.96 -6.89
C ILE A 23 -15.60 -3.92 -7.95
N SER A 24 -14.68 -2.97 -7.82
CA SER A 24 -13.46 -2.91 -8.64
C SER A 24 -12.28 -3.42 -7.85
N THR A 25 -11.41 -4.19 -8.52
CA THR A 25 -10.17 -4.70 -7.94
C THR A 25 -8.95 -4.16 -8.69
N LEU A 26 -7.97 -3.62 -7.96
CA LEU A 26 -6.65 -3.28 -8.49
C LEU A 26 -5.60 -4.08 -7.72
N SER A 27 -4.72 -4.79 -8.43
CA SER A 27 -3.54 -5.45 -7.84
C SER A 27 -2.30 -4.62 -8.14
N VAL A 28 -1.53 -4.29 -7.10
CA VAL A 28 -0.19 -3.68 -7.23
C VAL A 28 0.84 -4.68 -6.78
N GLU A 29 2.08 -4.59 -7.25
CA GLU A 29 3.19 -5.50 -6.98
C GLU A 29 4.53 -4.72 -6.97
N SER A 30 5.47 -5.00 -6.06
CA SER A 30 6.87 -4.48 -6.08
C SER A 30 7.83 -5.45 -6.75
N ASP A 31 9.06 -5.07 -7.06
CA ASP A 31 10.08 -6.02 -7.55
C ASP A 31 10.62 -6.94 -6.43
N HIS A 32 11.01 -8.16 -6.81
CA HIS A 32 11.76 -9.12 -5.98
C HIS A 32 13.10 -9.41 -6.69
N ASP A 33 14.28 -8.99 -6.23
CA ASP A 33 14.69 -8.23 -5.04
C ASP A 33 14.43 -6.71 -5.19
N TYR A 34 13.99 -6.04 -4.12
CA TYR A 34 13.84 -4.59 -4.10
C TYR A 34 15.17 -3.90 -3.75
N HIS A 35 15.45 -2.73 -4.32
CA HIS A 35 16.74 -2.08 -4.13
C HIS A 35 16.92 -1.52 -2.70
N PRO A 36 18.14 -1.51 -2.18
CA PRO A 36 18.44 -0.90 -0.89
C PRO A 36 18.49 0.62 -1.01
N ASN A 37 18.25 1.31 0.10
CA ASN A 37 18.25 2.78 0.23
C ASN A 37 17.21 3.49 -0.65
N GLU A 38 16.06 2.86 -0.85
CA GLU A 38 14.95 3.45 -1.57
C GLU A 38 13.97 4.17 -0.64
N ASP A 39 13.43 5.28 -1.13
CA ASP A 39 12.32 5.99 -0.51
C ASP A 39 11.41 6.53 -1.61
N TRP A 40 10.39 5.75 -1.94
CA TRP A 40 9.45 6.10 -2.98
C TRP A 40 8.02 5.91 -2.50
N ALA A 41 7.11 6.59 -3.20
CA ALA A 41 5.70 6.53 -2.90
C ALA A 41 4.86 6.75 -4.14
N PHE A 42 3.69 6.13 -4.15
CA PHE A 42 2.72 6.28 -5.22
C PHE A 42 1.30 6.31 -4.65
N ARG A 43 0.37 6.79 -5.49
CA ARG A 43 -1.04 6.88 -5.14
C ARG A 43 -1.78 5.65 -5.64
N LEU A 44 -2.39 4.94 -4.71
CA LEU A 44 -3.38 3.89 -4.94
C LEU A 44 -4.73 4.59 -5.18
N SER A 45 -5.41 4.35 -6.30
CA SER A 45 -6.70 4.99 -6.55
C SER A 45 -7.64 4.13 -7.39
N ILE A 46 -8.92 4.12 -6.99
CA ILE A 46 -10.04 3.59 -7.75
C ILE A 46 -11.04 4.74 -7.90
N PRO A 47 -11.05 5.46 -9.03
CA PRO A 47 -11.89 6.64 -9.21
C PRO A 47 -13.37 6.35 -8.93
N GLY A 48 -14.00 7.20 -8.11
CA GLY A 48 -15.41 7.06 -7.76
C GLY A 48 -15.71 6.03 -6.67
N ALA A 49 -14.69 5.43 -6.04
CA ALA A 49 -14.91 4.60 -4.86
C ALA A 49 -15.27 5.46 -3.65
N SER A 50 -16.36 5.14 -2.96
CA SER A 50 -16.71 5.81 -1.69
C SER A 50 -15.86 5.32 -0.52
N ARG A 51 -15.30 4.11 -0.66
CA ARG A 51 -14.41 3.44 0.29
C ARG A 51 -13.58 2.42 -0.46
N MET A 52 -12.33 2.25 -0.06
CA MET A 52 -11.49 1.14 -0.49
C MET A 52 -11.04 0.31 0.71
N LYS A 53 -10.72 -0.96 0.44
CA LYS A 53 -10.08 -1.88 1.36
C LYS A 53 -8.79 -2.37 0.72
N LEU A 54 -7.66 -2.19 1.40
CA LEU A 54 -6.37 -2.75 1.00
C LEU A 54 -6.22 -4.10 1.68
N LYS A 55 -6.02 -5.14 0.87
CA LYS A 55 -5.69 -6.49 1.32
C LYS A 55 -4.29 -6.83 0.86
N PHE A 56 -3.58 -7.58 1.69
CA PHE A 56 -2.22 -8.02 1.43
C PHE A 56 -2.21 -9.54 1.18
N ASP A 57 -1.39 -10.00 0.24
CA ASP A 57 -1.11 -11.44 0.11
C ASP A 57 -0.51 -11.96 1.42
N SER A 58 -0.89 -13.18 1.79
CA SER A 58 -0.33 -13.92 2.94
C SER A 58 1.21 -14.01 2.95
N ARG A 59 1.85 -13.88 1.79
CA ARG A 59 3.30 -13.94 1.58
C ARG A 59 3.96 -12.57 1.57
N CYS A 60 3.18 -11.48 1.72
CA CYS A 60 3.69 -10.12 1.83
C CYS A 60 4.66 -10.02 3.01
N LYS A 61 5.93 -9.75 2.72
CA LYS A 61 6.99 -9.58 3.72
C LYS A 61 8.02 -8.53 3.31
N THR A 62 8.58 -7.84 4.29
CA THR A 62 9.74 -6.94 4.14
C THR A 62 10.82 -7.30 5.18
N GLU A 63 12.02 -6.73 5.12
CA GLU A 63 13.00 -6.92 6.20
C GLU A 63 12.44 -6.40 7.53
N ASN A 64 12.50 -7.27 8.55
CA ASN A 64 11.89 -6.98 9.84
C ASN A 64 12.65 -5.85 10.57
N GLY A 65 11.93 -4.78 10.90
CA GLY A 65 12.49 -3.65 11.64
C GLY A 65 13.42 -2.74 10.85
N ARG A 66 13.54 -2.91 9.53
CA ARG A 66 14.38 -2.08 8.65
C ARG A 66 13.63 -1.50 7.47
N ASP A 67 12.88 -2.36 6.77
CA ASP A 67 12.11 -1.98 5.60
C ASP A 67 10.65 -1.80 5.95
N PHE A 68 10.08 -0.66 5.55
CA PHE A 68 8.81 -0.20 6.06
C PHE A 68 7.85 0.18 4.95
N LEU A 69 6.65 -0.43 5.00
CA LEU A 69 5.48 0.01 4.28
C LEU A 69 4.64 0.91 5.16
N GLN A 70 4.24 2.06 4.61
CA GLN A 70 3.41 3.04 5.29
C GLN A 70 2.27 3.49 4.39
N PHE A 71 1.09 3.63 4.99
CA PHE A 71 -0.13 4.00 4.27
C PHE A 71 -0.77 5.25 4.87
N PHE A 72 -1.13 6.18 4.00
CA PHE A 72 -1.66 7.49 4.36
C PHE A 72 -2.88 7.81 3.51
N ALA A 73 -3.89 8.48 4.07
CA ALA A 73 -5.04 8.90 3.28
C ALA A 73 -4.65 10.02 2.29
N GLU A 74 -3.80 10.95 2.72
CA GLU A 74 -3.64 12.25 2.07
C GLU A 74 -2.19 12.75 2.14
N ARG A 75 -1.90 13.77 1.33
CA ARG A 75 -0.73 14.64 1.49
C ARG A 75 -1.20 16.06 1.75
N ASP A 76 -0.49 16.79 2.61
CA ASP A 76 -0.77 18.21 2.84
C ASP A 76 -0.32 19.09 1.65
N LEU A 77 -0.53 20.40 1.75
CA LEU A 77 -0.14 21.37 0.71
C LEU A 77 1.37 21.44 0.48
N GLN A 78 2.17 20.96 1.44
CA GLN A 78 3.64 20.89 1.38
C GLN A 78 4.12 19.54 0.85
N GLY A 79 3.20 18.61 0.55
CA GLY A 79 3.50 17.28 0.05
C GLY A 79 3.86 16.26 1.14
N ASN A 80 3.72 16.60 2.42
CA ASN A 80 3.98 15.67 3.52
C ASN A 80 2.84 14.67 3.63
N PHE A 81 3.18 13.42 3.94
CA PHE A 81 2.18 12.39 4.22
C PHE A 81 1.45 12.67 5.53
N VAL A 82 0.13 12.70 5.48
CA VAL A 82 -0.72 12.97 6.65
C VAL A 82 -1.81 11.92 6.76
N ARG A 83 -2.41 11.80 7.96
CA ARG A 83 -3.52 10.89 8.23
C ARG A 83 -3.18 9.43 7.90
N ARG A 84 -2.27 8.87 8.70
CA ARG A 84 -1.86 7.45 8.62
C ARG A 84 -3.07 6.53 8.78
N LEU A 85 -3.09 5.45 8.00
CA LEU A 85 -4.22 4.50 7.92
C LEU A 85 -4.08 3.27 8.82
N HIS A 86 -2.94 3.12 9.50
CA HIS A 86 -2.64 2.07 10.47
C HIS A 86 -2.11 2.69 11.77
N GLY A 87 -2.36 2.01 12.89
CA GLY A 87 -1.99 2.51 14.23
C GLY A 87 -0.55 2.17 14.62
N GLU A 88 0.03 1.16 13.99
CA GLU A 88 1.41 0.73 14.18
C GLU A 88 2.38 1.78 13.63
N GLU A 89 3.58 1.87 14.24
CA GLU A 89 4.55 2.88 13.84
C GLU A 89 4.94 2.73 12.37
N LYS A 90 5.19 1.50 11.90
CA LYS A 90 5.49 1.16 10.50
C LYS A 90 5.24 -0.34 10.26
N LEU A 91 4.63 -0.72 9.13
CA LEU A 91 4.42 -2.13 8.80
C LEU A 91 5.71 -2.71 8.22
N CYS A 92 6.24 -3.78 8.82
CA CYS A 92 7.46 -4.46 8.39
C CYS A 92 7.41 -5.97 8.67
N GLY A 93 8.37 -6.76 8.17
CA GLY A 93 8.40 -8.20 8.46
C GLY A 93 7.15 -8.91 7.93
N GLN A 94 6.50 -9.71 8.77
CA GLN A 94 5.19 -10.33 8.51
C GLN A 94 4.11 -9.79 9.47
N TYR A 95 4.12 -8.51 9.77
CA TYR A 95 3.53 -8.04 11.02
C TYR A 95 1.99 -8.08 11.09
N PRO A 96 1.38 -8.63 12.15
CA PRO A 96 1.93 -9.54 13.18
C PRO A 96 1.78 -11.04 12.84
N MET A 97 0.93 -11.38 11.86
CA MET A 97 0.69 -12.71 11.27
C MET A 97 0.27 -12.52 9.80
N GLY A 98 0.96 -11.62 9.10
CA GLY A 98 0.52 -10.98 7.87
C GLY A 98 0.02 -9.55 8.12
N PHE A 99 0.16 -8.70 7.10
CA PHE A 99 -0.21 -7.28 7.15
C PHE A 99 -1.72 -7.12 7.37
N PRO A 100 -2.16 -6.18 8.22
CA PRO A 100 -3.58 -5.99 8.49
C PRO A 100 -4.30 -5.39 7.28
N ASP A 101 -5.55 -5.78 7.08
CA ASP A 101 -6.42 -5.10 6.12
C ASP A 101 -6.57 -3.62 6.49
N LEU A 102 -6.39 -2.72 5.53
CA LEU A 102 -6.52 -1.28 5.75
C LEU A 102 -7.79 -0.74 5.12
N HIS A 103 -8.52 0.07 5.88
CA HIS A 103 -9.73 0.73 5.41
C HIS A 103 -9.43 2.16 4.99
N VAL A 104 -9.66 2.47 3.72
CA VAL A 104 -9.44 3.79 3.15
C VAL A 104 -10.78 4.50 2.94
N PRO A 105 -11.03 5.62 3.62
CA PRO A 105 -12.17 6.46 3.30
C PRO A 105 -11.93 7.19 1.98
N GLY A 106 -12.85 7.06 1.02
CA GLY A 106 -12.74 7.66 -0.31
C GLY A 106 -12.09 6.75 -1.35
N ASP A 107 -11.49 7.41 -2.35
CA ASP A 107 -11.12 6.80 -3.65
C ASP A 107 -9.61 6.68 -3.87
N GLY A 108 -8.81 7.00 -2.85
CA GLY A 108 -7.38 6.80 -2.91
C GLY A 108 -6.65 6.86 -1.58
N ALA A 109 -5.46 6.29 -1.58
CA ALA A 109 -4.48 6.30 -0.51
C ALA A 109 -3.08 6.47 -1.09
N TRP A 110 -2.15 6.91 -0.25
CA TRP A 110 -0.73 6.92 -0.55
C TRP A 110 -0.06 5.74 0.12
N MET A 111 0.73 5.00 -0.66
CA MET A 111 1.67 4.00 -0.15
C MET A 111 3.08 4.59 -0.26
N ARG A 112 3.86 4.49 0.83
CA ARG A 112 5.30 4.78 0.85
C ARG A 112 6.04 3.51 1.21
N PHE A 113 7.07 3.20 0.44
CA PHE A 113 8.03 2.16 0.75
C PHE A 113 9.38 2.81 1.07
N GLN A 114 9.97 2.40 2.18
CA GLN A 114 11.25 2.88 2.66
C GLN A 114 12.11 1.67 2.98
N THR A 115 13.22 1.53 2.27
CA THR A 115 14.22 0.47 2.51
C THR A 115 15.49 1.04 3.08
N ASP A 116 16.25 0.22 3.80
CA ASP A 116 17.56 0.60 4.30
C ASP A 116 18.70 0.06 3.40
N GLY A 117 19.95 0.21 3.84
CA GLY A 117 21.13 -0.20 3.08
C GLY A 117 21.42 -1.70 3.08
N THR A 118 20.56 -2.52 3.70
CA THR A 118 20.75 -3.94 3.88
C THR A 118 19.64 -4.74 3.23
N GLU A 119 19.98 -5.94 2.75
CA GLU A 119 19.02 -6.90 2.22
C GLU A 119 19.13 -8.17 3.06
N GLN A 120 18.33 -8.30 4.11
CA GLN A 120 18.22 -9.55 4.89
C GLN A 120 16.77 -10.06 4.87
N PHE A 121 16.55 -11.22 4.22
CA PHE A 121 15.23 -11.79 3.92
C PHE A 121 14.73 -12.87 4.90
#